data_AF-A0AAN8WS48-F1
#
_entry.id   AF-A0AAN8WS48-F1
#
_cell.length_a   1.000
_cell.length_b   1.000
_cell.length_c   1.000
_cell.angle_alpha   90.00
_cell.angle_beta   90.00
_cell.angle_gamma   90.00
#
_symmetry.space_group_name_H-M   'P 1'
#
loop_
_entity.id
_entity.type
_entity.pdbx_description
1 polymer ?
#
loop_
_entity_poly.entity_id
_entity_poly.type
_entity_poly.pdbx_seq_one_letter_code
_entity_poly.pdbx_strand_id
1 'polypeptide(L)' 'MLKIITVLVACVAAWVDNSGSVQAFQYVTRMVGGAEASKGELPYQISLQMKTYSAYQHICGGAILTEGWI' A
#
# COMPACT_ATOMS: atom_id res chain seq x y z
N MET A 1 -19.73 10.26 41.16
CA MET A 1 -19.10 9.07 40.56
C MET A 1 -19.52 8.86 39.10
N LEU A 2 -20.81 8.97 38.74
CA LEU A 2 -21.29 8.83 37.34
C LEU A 2 -20.77 9.91 36.36
N LYS A 3 -20.60 11.16 36.83
CA LYS A 3 -20.10 12.28 36.02
C LYS A 3 -18.65 12.09 35.56
N ILE A 4 -17.78 11.52 36.39
CA ILE A 4 -16.37 11.26 36.05
C ILE A 4 -16.27 10.18 34.97
N ILE A 5 -17.07 9.12 35.07
CA ILE A 5 -17.14 8.05 34.06
C ILE A 5 -17.58 8.63 32.72
N THR A 6 -18.57 9.53 32.73
CA THR A 6 -19.07 10.16 31.49
C THR A 6 -17.98 11.01 30.81
N VAL A 7 -17.20 11.77 31.58
CA VAL A 7 -16.08 12.57 31.06
C VAL A 7 -14.97 11.69 30.48
N LEU A 8 -14.62 10.59 31.16
CA LEU A 8 -13.58 9.68 30.67
C LEU A 8 -13.99 8.99 29.37
N VAL A 9 -15.25 8.54 29.25
CA VAL A 9 -15.76 7.92 28.01
C VAL A 9 -15.77 8.93 26.86
N ALA A 10 -16.22 10.17 27.11
CA ALA A 10 -16.21 11.24 26.10
C ALA A 10 -14.79 11.59 25.66
N CYS A 11 -13.83 11.67 26.59
CA CYS A 11 -12.42 11.88 26.26
C CYS A 11 -11.91 10.76 25.37
N VAL A 12 -12.06 9.48 25.77
CA VAL A 12 -11.59 8.32 25.00
C VAL A 12 -12.19 8.29 23.59
N ALA A 13 -13.49 8.61 23.44
CA ALA A 13 -14.14 8.71 22.14
C ALA A 13 -13.49 9.78 21.25
N ALA A 14 -13.14 10.94 21.80
CA ALA A 14 -12.46 12.01 21.05
C ALA A 14 -11.03 11.63 20.61
N TRP A 15 -10.34 10.70 21.29
CA TRP A 15 -9.03 10.18 20.83
C TRP A 15 -9.15 9.18 19.69
N VAL A 16 -10.30 8.49 19.56
CA VAL A 16 -10.55 7.45 18.54
C VAL A 16 -10.76 8.02 17.13
N ASP A 17 -10.95 9.34 17.00
CA ASP A 17 -11.15 9.99 15.69
C ASP A 17 -9.82 10.42 15.03
N ASN A 18 -8.67 10.27 15.71
CA ASN A 18 -7.35 10.64 15.14
C ASN A 18 -6.63 9.47 14.44
N SER A 19 -7.37 8.54 13.85
CA SER A 19 -6.79 7.68 12.81
C SER A 19 -6.97 8.40 11.48
N GLY A 20 -6.10 9.38 11.25
CA GLY A 20 -5.96 10.05 9.96
C GLY A 20 -6.04 9.03 8.85
N SER A 21 -7.06 9.16 8.00
CA SER A 21 -7.19 8.40 6.78
C SER A 21 -5.92 8.63 5.96
N VAL A 22 -4.97 7.70 6.02
CA VAL A 22 -3.99 7.54 4.94
C VAL A 22 -4.84 7.37 3.69
N GLN A 23 -4.97 8.44 2.91
CA GLN A 23 -5.62 8.39 1.62
C GLN A 23 -4.80 7.40 0.81
N ALA A 24 -5.28 6.15 0.74
CA ALA A 24 -4.81 5.23 -0.27
C ALA A 24 -5.05 5.97 -1.58
N PHE A 25 -3.98 6.49 -2.19
CA PHE A 25 -4.04 6.89 -3.58
C PHE A 25 -4.62 5.68 -4.30
N GLN A 26 -5.87 5.79 -4.74
CA GLN A 26 -6.50 4.78 -5.55
C GLN A 26 -5.74 4.85 -6.87
N TYR A 27 -4.62 4.13 -6.95
CA TYR A 27 -3.95 3.85 -8.20
C TYR A 27 -5.03 3.28 -9.09
N VAL A 28 -5.48 4.08 -10.05
CA VAL A 28 -6.35 3.60 -11.10
C VAL A 28 -5.47 2.66 -11.89
N THR A 29 -5.46 1.39 -11.52
CA THR A 29 -4.85 0.32 -12.32
C THR A 29 -5.57 0.35 -13.65
N ARG A 30 -4.95 0.93 -14.66
CA ARG A 30 -5.48 0.86 -16.01
C ARG A 30 -4.43 0.41 -17.00
N MET A 31 -3.99 -0.83 -16.77
CA MET A 31 -3.81 -1.72 -17.91
C MET A 31 -5.20 -1.93 -18.54
N VAL A 32 -5.47 -1.33 -19.69
CA VAL A 32 -6.75 -1.45 -20.41
C VAL A 32 -6.54 -2.29 -21.66
N GLY A 33 -7.39 -3.30 -21.87
CA GLY A 33 -7.35 -4.12 -23.09
C GLY A 33 -6.21 -5.14 -23.16
N GLY A 34 -5.47 -5.34 -22.07
CA GLY A 34 -4.48 -6.42 -21.94
C GLY A 34 -5.09 -7.74 -21.46
N ALA A 35 -4.27 -8.79 -21.42
CA ALA A 35 -4.59 -10.08 -20.81
C ALA A 35 -3.55 -10.41 -19.73
N GLU A 36 -3.92 -11.29 -18.80
CA GLU A 36 -2.97 -11.85 -17.83
C GLU A 36 -1.86 -12.61 -18.56
N ALA A 37 -0.62 -12.34 -18.19
CA ALA A 37 0.54 -13.03 -18.76
C ALA A 37 0.62 -14.46 -18.22
N SER A 38 0.95 -15.40 -19.09
CA SER A 38 1.30 -16.76 -18.70
C SER A 38 2.59 -16.77 -17.87
N LYS A 39 2.77 -17.80 -17.04
CA LYS A 39 3.98 -17.93 -16.22
C LYS A 39 5.23 -17.95 -17.11
N GLY A 40 6.10 -16.96 -16.93
CA GLY A 40 7.36 -16.85 -17.68
C GLY A 40 7.23 -16.25 -19.08
N GLU A 41 6.06 -15.74 -19.46
CA GLU A 41 5.85 -15.09 -20.77
C GLU A 41 6.70 -13.82 -20.94
N LEU A 42 6.85 -13.06 -19.86
CA LEU A 42 7.62 -11.81 -19.81
C LEU A 42 8.77 -11.95 -18.80
N PRO A 43 9.82 -12.72 -19.10
CA PRO A 43 10.86 -13.07 -18.13
C PRO A 43 11.72 -11.88 -17.69
N TYR A 44 11.71 -10.79 -18.46
CA TYR A 44 12.39 -9.55 -18.12
C TYR A 44 11.57 -8.67 -17.17
N GLN A 45 10.26 -8.91 -16.99
CA GLN A 45 9.42 -8.07 -16.12
C GLN A 45 9.88 -8.15 -14.66
N ILE A 46 10.06 -6.99 -14.03
CA ILE A 46 10.42 -6.89 -12.61
C ILE A 46 9.36 -6.17 -11.79
N SER A 47 9.47 -6.34 -10.47
CA SER A 47 8.74 -5.60 -9.44
C SER A 47 9.76 -4.86 -8.57
N LEU A 48 9.86 -3.55 -8.74
CA LEU A 48 10.72 -2.71 -7.90
C LEU A 48 10.04 -2.56 -6.54
N GLN A 49 10.72 -3.00 -5.48
CA GLN A 49 10.17 -3.01 -4.13
C GLN A 49 11.00 -2.14 -3.19
N MET A 50 10.30 -1.40 -2.34
CA MET A 50 10.91 -0.61 -1.27
C MET A 50 10.56 -1.23 0.08
N LYS A 51 11.55 -1.31 0.98
CA LYS A 51 11.32 -1.78 2.35
C LYS A 51 10.55 -0.70 3.11
N THR A 52 9.36 -1.04 3.57
CA THR A 52 8.61 -0.25 4.55
C THR A 52 8.65 -0.93 5.90
N TYR A 53 7.92 -0.40 6.89
CA TYR A 53 8.03 -0.78 8.31
C TYR A 53 8.23 -2.28 8.57
N SER A 54 7.36 -3.11 7.98
CA SER A 54 7.33 -4.57 8.22
C SER A 54 7.49 -5.43 6.98
N ALA A 55 7.48 -4.85 5.77
CA ALA A 55 7.47 -5.61 4.52
C ALA A 55 8.10 -4.85 3.36
N TYR A 56 8.45 -5.59 2.30
CA TYR A 56 8.75 -4.98 1.01
C TYR A 56 7.45 -4.72 0.26
N GLN A 57 7.29 -3.50 -0.27
CA GLN A 57 6.11 -3.08 -1.01
C GLN A 57 6.51 -2.70 -2.43
N HIS A 58 5.73 -3.19 -3.41
CA HIS A 58 5.88 -2.81 -4.80
C HIS A 58 5.64 -1.31 -4.98
N ILE A 59 6.52 -0.66 -5.73
CA ILE A 59 6.42 0.77 -6.05
C ILE A 59 6.38 1.04 -7.55
N CYS A 60 7.09 0.25 -8.36
CA CYS A 60 7.20 0.43 -9.82
C CYS A 60 7.43 -0.89 -10.55
N GLY A 61 7.13 -0.93 -11.85
CA GLY A 61 7.61 -1.96 -12.78
C GLY A 61 8.96 -1.62 -13.41
N GLY A 62 9.47 -2.51 -14.26
CA GLY A 62 10.71 -2.35 -15.04
C GLY A 62 11.02 -3.60 -15.87
N ALA A 63 12.13 -3.60 -16.60
CA ALA A 63 12.56 -4.71 -17.45
C ALA A 63 14.06 -4.98 -17.33
N ILE A 64 14.48 -6.22 -17.11
CA ILE A 64 15.91 -6.59 -17.12
C ILE A 64 16.49 -6.30 -18.51
N LEU A 65 17.53 -5.47 -18.57
CA LEU A 65 18.23 -5.14 -19.81
C LEU A 65 19.42 -6.07 -20.05
N THR A 66 20.26 -6.22 -19.02
CA THR A 66 21.47 -7.06 -19.03
C THR A 66 21.90 -7.37 -17.59
N GLU A 67 22.96 -8.15 -17.42
CA GLU A 67 23.52 -8.46 -16.10
C GLU A 67 23.86 -7.17 -15.34
N GLY A 68 23.26 -7.02 -14.15
CA GLY A 68 23.44 -5.84 -13.30
C GLY A 68 22.60 -4.61 -13.67
N TRP A 69 21.72 -4.68 -14.68
CA TRP A 69 20.91 -3.54 -15.14
C TRP A 69 19.43 -3.87 -15.34
N ILE A 70 18.59 -2.93 -14.88
CA ILE A 70 17.12 -2.90 -14.98
C ILE A 70 16.73 -1.59 -15.67
#